data_AF-A0A7K8SG33-F1
#
_entry.id   AF-A0A7K8SG33-F1
#
_cell.length_a   1.000
_cell.length_b   1.000
_cell.length_c   1.000
_cell.angle_alpha   90.00
_cell.angle_beta   90.00
_cell.angle_gamma   90.00
#
_symmetry.space_group_name_H-M   'P 1'
#
loop_
_entity.id
_entity.type
_entity.pdbx_description
1 polymer ?
#
loop_
_entity_poly.entity_id
_entity_poly.type
_entity_poly.pdbx_seq_one_letter_code
_entity_poly.pdbx_strand_id
1 'polypeptide(L)'
;PREEVAYVTCTYRCTGIEQPDFLATVDLNPRSCHYGQVIHRLPMPNLKDELYCAGWGPARGCFDSGAAAKRTKLVLPCLISSRIYVVDVGSQCRAPRICKMIEPVDVFWKCNKGHLSTTHPLPNGDVLVANMGDAAGHGKGGFVVLDGETFELKGNWENECEAPPTGHDFCYQARHNVLVSSAGVVPRVAGRGFNPDDLKKGVFGRRLNVWNLSCRSLTQCFDLGEDSLPQTVRFLHNPEAAEGYVGCALSGAIFRFYKSCEANNWAVEEVIRIPAKDVSGWIMPKMPAFIADLVISQDDRFLYVCNWLHGDIRQYELSRNCKPRLVGQVFVGGSILRGGPVTVCRDEELKCQPEPLVVKVSGAGPAA
;
A
#
# COMPACT_ATOMS: atom_id res chain seq x y z
N PRO A 1 12.34 21.32 2.62
CA PRO A 1 13.66 20.71 2.25
C PRO A 1 13.42 19.44 1.45
N ARG A 2 14.33 19.05 0.55
CA ARG A 2 14.27 17.74 -0.08
C ARG A 2 14.66 16.66 0.93
N GLU A 3 14.13 15.46 0.74
CA GLU A 3 14.50 14.26 1.49
C GLU A 3 15.97 13.90 1.28
N GLU A 4 16.64 13.46 2.35
CA GLU A 4 18.04 13.03 2.29
C GLU A 4 18.20 11.52 2.46
N VAL A 5 17.17 10.82 2.93
CA VAL A 5 17.17 9.37 3.13
C VAL A 5 15.81 8.77 2.75
N ALA A 6 15.84 7.54 2.24
CA ALA A 6 14.66 6.68 2.11
C ALA A 6 14.81 5.44 2.99
N TYR A 7 13.71 5.02 3.60
CA TYR A 7 13.60 3.75 4.30
C TYR A 7 12.78 2.79 3.46
N VAL A 8 13.33 1.62 3.15
CA VAL A 8 12.72 0.65 2.24
C VAL A 8 12.61 -0.69 2.94
N THR A 9 11.39 -1.22 3.05
CA THR A 9 11.14 -2.58 3.55
C THR A 9 11.69 -3.58 2.54
N CYS A 10 12.42 -4.58 3.01
CA CYS A 10 13.00 -5.62 2.18
C CYS A 10 12.69 -6.99 2.78
N THR A 11 12.17 -7.89 1.95
CA THR A 11 11.74 -9.23 2.36
C THR A 11 12.58 -10.31 1.68
N TYR A 12 12.96 -11.34 2.44
CA TYR A 12 13.54 -12.56 1.91
C TYR A 12 12.51 -13.69 1.73
N ARG A 13 11.26 -13.47 2.17
CA ARG A 13 10.22 -14.49 2.01
C ARG A 13 10.04 -14.83 0.53
N CYS A 14 9.85 -16.12 0.25
CA CYS A 14 9.72 -16.67 -1.10
C CYS A 14 10.95 -16.52 -2.01
N THR A 15 12.13 -16.17 -1.47
CA THR A 15 13.38 -16.11 -2.25
C THR A 15 14.26 -17.37 -2.14
N GLY A 16 13.94 -18.26 -1.19
CA GLY A 16 14.78 -19.41 -0.84
C GLY A 16 15.94 -19.09 0.12
N ILE A 17 16.14 -17.82 0.46
CA ILE A 17 17.16 -17.37 1.42
C ILE A 17 16.58 -17.41 2.83
N GLU A 18 17.23 -18.14 3.73
CA GLU A 18 16.84 -18.24 5.15
C GLU A 18 17.49 -17.13 5.99
N GLN A 19 17.06 -15.89 5.74
CA GLN A 19 17.49 -14.70 6.50
C GLN A 19 16.29 -13.87 6.94
N PRO A 20 16.41 -13.09 8.02
CA PRO A 20 15.34 -12.19 8.42
C PRO A 20 15.20 -11.05 7.41
N ASP A 21 13.97 -10.58 7.27
CA ASP A 21 13.67 -9.37 6.53
C ASP A 21 14.42 -8.18 7.15
N PHE A 22 14.59 -7.08 6.43
CA PHE A 22 15.33 -5.93 6.92
C PHE A 22 14.76 -4.61 6.41
N LEU A 23 15.05 -3.53 7.15
CA LEU A 23 14.81 -2.17 6.69
C LEU A 23 16.10 -1.60 6.11
N ALA A 24 16.11 -1.30 4.81
CA ALA A 24 17.21 -0.60 4.16
C ALA A 24 17.10 0.91 4.39
N THR A 25 18.22 1.57 4.63
CA THR A 25 18.34 3.03 4.55
C THR A 25 19.14 3.38 3.31
N VAL A 26 18.56 4.17 2.42
CA VAL A 26 19.15 4.59 1.14
C VAL A 26 19.49 6.07 1.22
N ASP A 27 20.69 6.47 0.78
CA ASP A 27 21.07 7.88 0.72
C ASP A 27 20.47 8.54 -0.52
N LEU A 28 19.69 9.60 -0.31
CA LEU A 28 19.04 10.36 -1.37
C LEU A 28 19.68 11.74 -1.58
N ASN A 29 20.73 12.08 -0.84
CA ASN A 29 21.43 13.35 -1.05
C ASN A 29 22.29 13.30 -2.33
N PRO A 30 21.98 14.08 -3.39
CA PRO A 30 22.76 14.06 -4.65
C PRO A 30 24.21 14.54 -4.51
N ARG A 31 24.56 15.16 -3.38
CA ARG A 31 25.93 15.61 -3.06
C ARG A 31 26.73 14.55 -2.29
N SER A 32 26.09 13.47 -1.84
CA SER A 32 26.75 12.38 -1.13
C SER A 32 27.50 11.47 -2.10
N CYS A 33 28.68 10.99 -1.70
CA CYS A 33 29.39 9.94 -2.44
C CYS A 33 28.64 8.59 -2.42
N HIS A 34 27.62 8.45 -1.58
CA HIS A 34 26.76 7.27 -1.48
C HIS A 34 25.37 7.48 -2.10
N TYR A 35 25.15 8.54 -2.88
CA TYR A 35 23.86 8.81 -3.51
C TYR A 35 23.32 7.57 -4.25
N GLY A 36 22.08 7.20 -3.94
CA GLY A 36 21.40 6.04 -4.52
C GLY A 36 21.86 4.68 -3.96
N GLN A 37 22.71 4.65 -2.93
CA GLN A 37 23.21 3.42 -2.32
C GLN A 37 22.53 3.11 -0.98
N VAL A 38 22.46 1.82 -0.64
CA VAL A 38 22.07 1.36 0.69
C VAL A 38 23.22 1.62 1.65
N ILE A 39 23.02 2.55 2.60
CA ILE A 39 24.02 2.96 3.59
C ILE A 39 23.87 2.25 4.94
N HIS A 40 22.71 1.64 5.19
CA HIS A 40 22.47 0.85 6.39
C HIS A 40 21.40 -0.22 6.14
N ARG A 41 21.55 -1.37 6.80
CA ARG A 41 20.56 -2.45 6.84
C ARG A 41 20.26 -2.76 8.29
N LEU A 42 19.01 -2.60 8.69
CA LEU A 42 18.52 -3.01 10.00
C LEU A 42 17.83 -4.37 9.85
N PRO A 43 18.50 -5.50 10.14
CA PRO A 43 17.83 -6.80 10.12
C PRO A 43 16.77 -6.89 11.21
N MET A 44 15.62 -7.46 10.85
CA MET A 44 14.62 -7.85 11.82
C MET A 44 15.14 -9.04 12.64
N PRO A 45 14.68 -9.21 13.89
CA PRO A 45 15.15 -10.28 14.75
C PRO A 45 14.52 -11.65 14.43
N ASN A 46 13.45 -11.70 13.62
CA ASN A 46 12.72 -12.93 13.31
C ASN A 46 12.73 -13.24 11.81
N LEU A 47 12.63 -14.54 11.49
CA LEU A 47 12.48 -15.03 10.13
C LEU A 47 11.01 -14.98 9.68
N LYS A 48 10.80 -14.89 8.36
CA LYS A 48 9.51 -15.12 7.69
C LYS A 48 8.39 -14.17 8.13
N ASP A 49 8.75 -12.94 8.49
CA ASP A 49 7.78 -11.89 8.83
C ASP A 49 6.95 -11.44 7.63
N GLU A 50 7.60 -11.28 6.48
CA GLU A 50 7.13 -10.52 5.33
C GLU A 50 6.89 -9.05 5.68
N LEU A 51 7.98 -8.30 5.86
CA LEU A 51 7.91 -6.84 5.87
C LEU A 51 7.25 -6.35 4.58
N TYR A 52 6.16 -5.61 4.74
CA TYR A 52 5.29 -5.22 3.63
C TYR A 52 5.16 -3.71 3.56
N CYS A 53 4.36 -3.10 4.44
CA CYS A 53 4.21 -1.66 4.54
C CYS A 53 5.11 -1.05 5.63
N ALA A 54 5.40 0.24 5.48
CA ALA A 54 5.94 1.07 6.55
C ALA A 54 5.16 2.37 6.61
N GLY A 55 4.79 2.80 7.81
CA GLY A 55 4.16 4.10 8.03
C GLY A 55 4.78 4.83 9.22
N TRP A 56 4.50 6.12 9.29
CA TRP A 56 5.02 6.96 10.37
C TRP A 56 4.17 6.81 11.63
N GLY A 57 4.82 6.84 12.79
CA GLY A 57 4.15 7.16 14.04
C GLY A 57 3.66 8.62 14.07
N PRO A 58 2.91 9.01 15.11
CA PRO A 58 2.46 10.40 15.26
C PRO A 58 3.64 11.37 15.29
N ALA A 59 3.46 12.53 14.68
CA ALA A 59 4.44 13.60 14.80
C ALA A 59 4.42 14.14 16.23
N ARG A 60 5.59 14.26 16.87
CA ARG A 60 5.72 14.80 18.22
C ARG A 60 6.32 16.19 18.21
N GLY A 61 5.67 17.12 18.89
CA GLY A 61 6.17 18.48 19.11
C GLY A 61 5.39 19.12 20.24
N CYS A 62 6.03 20.03 20.96
CA CYS A 62 5.33 20.88 21.92
C CYS A 62 4.83 22.10 21.12
N PHE A 63 3.53 22.12 20.79
CA PHE A 63 2.91 23.24 20.07
C PHE A 63 3.15 24.58 20.79
N ASP A 64 3.25 24.55 22.11
CA ASP A 64 3.51 25.73 22.97
C ASP A 64 4.94 26.27 22.84
N SER A 65 5.89 25.46 22.36
CA SER A 65 7.32 25.84 22.22
C SER A 65 7.68 26.41 20.84
N GLY A 66 6.74 26.44 19.89
CA GLY A 66 7.01 26.84 18.51
C GLY A 66 7.90 25.86 17.71
N ALA A 67 8.33 24.75 18.32
CA ALA A 67 9.13 23.73 17.65
C ALA A 67 8.26 22.89 16.70
N ALA A 68 8.72 22.73 15.46
CA ALA A 68 8.05 21.89 14.47
C ALA A 68 7.93 20.44 14.96
N ALA A 69 6.74 19.86 14.82
CA ALA A 69 6.51 18.46 15.17
C ALA A 69 7.40 17.54 14.32
N LYS A 70 8.16 16.66 14.98
CA LYS A 70 9.09 15.72 14.34
C LYS A 70 8.48 14.32 14.36
N ARG A 71 8.58 13.62 13.22
CA ARG A 71 8.31 12.19 13.14
C ARG A 71 9.60 11.43 13.41
N THR A 72 9.62 10.65 14.47
CA THR A 72 10.84 9.97 14.95
C THR A 72 10.74 8.45 14.93
N LYS A 73 9.54 7.90 14.67
CA LYS A 73 9.25 6.47 14.70
C LYS A 73 8.62 6.01 13.40
N LEU A 74 9.06 4.87 12.90
CA LEU A 74 8.37 4.11 11.86
C LEU A 74 7.69 2.90 12.50
N VAL A 75 6.50 2.57 12.03
CA VAL A 75 5.73 1.38 12.38
C VAL A 75 5.72 0.45 11.17
N LEU A 76 6.23 -0.75 11.36
CA LEU A 76 6.45 -1.77 10.33
C LEU A 76 5.63 -3.01 10.68
N PRO A 77 4.35 -3.06 10.29
CA PRO A 77 3.56 -4.27 10.36
C PRO A 77 4.04 -5.32 9.36
N CYS A 78 3.95 -6.59 9.77
CA CYS A 78 4.39 -7.73 8.98
C CYS A 78 3.19 -8.51 8.43
N LEU A 79 3.19 -8.75 7.13
CA LEU A 79 2.02 -9.29 6.41
C LEU A 79 1.69 -10.73 6.77
N ILE A 80 2.69 -11.53 7.12
CA ILE A 80 2.50 -12.96 7.34
C ILE A 80 2.57 -13.30 8.81
N SER A 81 3.61 -12.82 9.50
CA SER A 81 3.71 -13.09 10.93
C SER A 81 2.68 -12.31 11.75
N SER A 82 2.16 -11.18 11.26
CA SER A 82 1.35 -10.22 12.04
C SER A 82 2.11 -9.54 13.17
N ARG A 83 3.44 -9.64 13.18
CA ARG A 83 4.31 -8.90 14.10
C ARG A 83 4.32 -7.42 13.73
N ILE A 84 4.53 -6.56 14.72
CA ILE A 84 4.72 -5.13 14.48
C ILE A 84 6.06 -4.70 15.07
N TYR A 85 6.91 -4.12 14.24
CA TYR A 85 8.14 -3.48 14.68
C TYR A 85 7.98 -1.97 14.75
N VAL A 86 8.48 -1.37 15.83
CA VAL A 86 8.62 0.09 15.95
C VAL A 86 10.09 0.42 15.87
N VAL A 87 10.45 1.19 14.84
CA VAL A 87 11.83 1.56 14.53
C VAL A 87 12.03 3.03 14.86
N ASP A 88 13.03 3.31 15.69
CA ASP A 88 13.52 4.65 15.95
C ASP A 88 14.40 5.14 14.80
N VAL A 89 13.99 6.25 14.21
CA VAL A 89 14.75 7.01 13.20
C VAL A 89 15.11 8.41 13.70
N GLY A 90 14.60 8.80 14.87
CA GLY A 90 14.83 10.13 15.45
C GLY A 90 16.21 10.30 16.05
N SER A 91 16.74 9.28 16.73
CA SER A 91 18.07 9.36 17.35
C SER A 91 19.19 9.34 16.31
N GLN A 92 19.04 8.51 15.27
CA GLN A 92 19.99 8.43 14.15
C GLN A 92 19.29 7.98 12.86
N CYS A 93 18.95 8.93 11.99
CA CYS A 93 18.22 8.66 10.76
C CYS A 93 19.00 7.78 9.75
N ARG A 94 20.33 7.85 9.74
CA ARG A 94 21.17 7.06 8.82
C ARG A 94 21.45 5.63 9.33
N ALA A 95 21.12 5.32 10.58
CA ALA A 95 21.25 3.98 11.16
C ALA A 95 20.12 3.71 12.17
N PRO A 96 18.89 3.45 11.68
CA PRO A 96 17.73 3.23 12.53
C PRO A 96 17.89 2.01 13.45
N ARG A 97 17.13 1.98 14.54
CA ARG A 97 17.15 0.87 15.52
C ARG A 97 15.75 0.47 15.93
N ILE A 98 15.52 -0.82 16.13
CA ILE A 98 14.26 -1.30 16.71
C ILE A 98 14.19 -0.82 18.16
N CYS A 99 13.11 -0.17 18.54
CA CYS A 99 12.87 0.26 19.93
C CYS A 99 11.69 -0.47 20.57
N LYS A 100 10.83 -1.12 19.79
CA LYS A 100 9.75 -1.97 20.30
C LYS A 100 9.36 -3.03 19.29
N MET A 101 8.88 -4.15 19.81
CA MET A 101 8.27 -5.23 19.05
C MET A 101 6.97 -5.63 19.75
N ILE A 102 5.91 -5.84 18.97
CA ILE A 102 4.64 -6.42 19.42
C ILE A 102 4.55 -7.80 18.79
N GLU A 103 4.47 -8.83 19.61
CA GLU A 103 4.46 -10.20 19.13
C GLU A 103 3.09 -10.56 18.51
N PRO A 104 3.06 -11.44 17.49
CA PRO A 104 1.83 -11.85 16.83
C PRO A 104 0.75 -12.36 17.79
N VAL A 105 1.17 -13.09 18.83
CA VAL A 105 0.30 -13.69 19.83
C VAL A 105 -0.57 -12.64 20.53
N ASP A 106 -0.03 -11.44 20.79
CA ASP A 106 -0.79 -10.34 21.39
C ASP A 106 -1.87 -9.82 20.44
N VAL A 107 -1.54 -9.70 19.16
CA VAL A 107 -2.50 -9.29 18.11
C VAL A 107 -3.60 -10.33 17.98
N PHE A 108 -3.24 -11.62 17.96
CA PHE A 108 -4.19 -12.73 17.83
C PHE A 108 -5.15 -12.78 19.01
N TRP A 109 -4.64 -12.77 20.24
CA TRP A 109 -5.50 -12.91 21.42
C TRP A 109 -6.29 -11.64 21.73
N LYS A 110 -5.67 -10.47 21.61
CA LYS A 110 -6.31 -9.21 22.00
C LYS A 110 -7.28 -8.70 20.93
N CYS A 111 -6.99 -8.94 19.66
CA CYS A 111 -7.74 -8.35 18.54
C CYS A 111 -8.50 -9.39 17.71
N ASN A 112 -8.13 -10.68 17.80
CA ASN A 112 -8.62 -11.73 16.91
C ASN A 112 -8.44 -11.33 15.44
N LYS A 113 -7.23 -10.89 15.10
CA LYS A 113 -6.82 -10.37 13.78
C LYS A 113 -5.39 -10.78 13.46
N GLY A 114 -5.06 -10.81 12.19
CA GLY A 114 -3.72 -11.08 11.66
C GLY A 114 -3.59 -10.57 10.23
N HIS A 115 -2.43 -10.82 9.64
CA HIS A 115 -2.05 -10.36 8.32
C HIS A 115 -2.12 -8.84 8.19
N LEU A 116 -1.20 -8.16 8.90
CA LEU A 116 -1.21 -6.72 9.05
C LEU A 116 -0.61 -6.02 7.83
N SER A 117 -1.22 -4.92 7.41
CA SER A 117 -0.90 -4.22 6.17
C SER A 117 -0.64 -2.73 6.44
N THR A 118 -1.35 -1.80 5.80
CA THR A 118 -1.07 -0.37 5.90
C THR A 118 -1.18 0.16 7.33
N THR A 119 -0.36 1.16 7.65
CA THR A 119 -0.44 1.89 8.92
C THR A 119 -0.37 3.39 8.73
N HIS A 120 -1.19 4.10 9.50
CA HIS A 120 -1.25 5.56 9.53
C HIS A 120 -1.42 6.08 10.97
N PRO A 121 -0.78 7.20 11.33
CA PRO A 121 -1.11 7.90 12.57
C PRO A 121 -2.52 8.49 12.43
N LEU A 122 -3.29 8.53 13.52
CA LEU A 122 -4.62 9.12 13.60
C LEU A 122 -4.55 10.56 14.14
N PRO A 123 -5.60 11.37 13.90
CA PRO A 123 -5.68 12.73 14.45
C PRO A 123 -5.61 12.80 15.98
N ASN A 124 -6.04 11.75 16.67
CA ASN A 124 -5.99 11.66 18.13
C ASN A 124 -4.59 11.28 18.67
N GLY A 125 -3.60 11.08 17.79
CA GLY A 125 -2.23 10.71 18.15
C GLY A 125 -1.96 9.21 18.14
N ASP A 126 -2.98 8.34 18.15
CA ASP A 126 -2.78 6.89 18.06
C ASP A 126 -2.27 6.46 16.67
N VAL A 127 -1.85 5.20 16.53
CA VAL A 127 -1.53 4.61 15.22
C VAL A 127 -2.55 3.54 14.88
N LEU A 128 -3.13 3.64 13.69
CA LEU A 128 -4.04 2.65 13.14
C LEU A 128 -3.30 1.73 12.17
N VAL A 129 -3.58 0.43 12.23
CA VAL A 129 -2.98 -0.59 11.37
C VAL A 129 -4.10 -1.45 10.79
N ALA A 130 -4.18 -1.56 9.47
CA ALA A 130 -5.14 -2.41 8.79
C ALA A 130 -4.73 -3.89 8.83
N ASN A 131 -5.72 -4.77 8.65
CA ASN A 131 -5.50 -6.21 8.62
C ASN A 131 -6.35 -6.89 7.53
N MET A 132 -5.85 -8.03 7.04
CA MET A 132 -6.52 -8.84 6.01
C MET A 132 -7.36 -9.99 6.59
N GLY A 133 -6.90 -10.60 7.68
CA GLY A 133 -7.46 -11.85 8.16
C GLY A 133 -7.42 -12.06 9.66
N ASP A 134 -7.77 -13.26 10.09
CA ASP A 134 -7.53 -13.76 11.44
C ASP A 134 -6.22 -14.58 11.51
N ALA A 135 -5.90 -15.12 12.69
CA ALA A 135 -4.69 -15.94 12.89
C ALA A 135 -4.69 -17.26 12.10
N ALA A 136 -5.86 -17.75 11.67
CA ALA A 136 -6.00 -18.95 10.85
C ALA A 136 -5.99 -18.61 9.34
N GLY A 137 -5.83 -17.34 8.98
CA GLY A 137 -5.85 -16.83 7.63
C GLY A 137 -7.23 -16.79 6.99
N HIS A 138 -8.32 -16.91 7.75
CA HIS A 138 -9.64 -16.60 7.22
C HIS A 138 -9.76 -15.09 6.97
N GLY A 139 -10.62 -14.70 6.03
CA GLY A 139 -10.90 -13.30 5.78
C GLY A 139 -11.51 -12.65 7.01
N LYS A 140 -10.92 -11.54 7.44
CA LYS A 140 -11.46 -10.69 8.50
C LYS A 140 -10.85 -9.30 8.38
N GLY A 141 -11.62 -8.32 7.94
CA GLY A 141 -11.18 -6.93 7.84
C GLY A 141 -11.30 -6.18 9.17
N GLY A 142 -10.79 -4.95 9.17
CA GLY A 142 -10.83 -4.04 10.32
C GLY A 142 -9.45 -3.44 10.58
N PHE A 143 -9.24 -2.99 11.82
CA PHE A 143 -7.98 -2.37 12.21
C PHE A 143 -7.58 -2.65 13.65
N VAL A 144 -6.28 -2.68 13.92
CA VAL A 144 -5.74 -2.66 15.28
C VAL A 144 -5.17 -1.29 15.60
N VAL A 145 -5.26 -0.88 16.86
CA VAL A 145 -4.81 0.43 17.34
C VAL A 145 -3.60 0.25 18.23
N LEU A 146 -2.56 1.04 17.97
CA LEU A 146 -1.43 1.21 18.87
C LEU A 146 -1.52 2.58 19.54
N ASP A 147 -1.15 2.62 20.80
CA ASP A 147 -1.00 3.86 21.53
C ASP A 147 0.06 4.76 20.88
N GLY A 148 -0.26 6.04 20.67
CA GLY A 148 0.63 6.99 19.99
C GLY A 148 1.94 7.26 20.72
N GLU A 149 1.94 7.08 22.04
CA GLU A 149 3.08 7.42 22.89
C GLU A 149 3.97 6.22 23.18
N THR A 150 3.34 5.13 23.61
CA THR A 150 4.01 3.92 24.09
C THR A 150 4.10 2.85 23.01
N PHE A 151 3.32 2.97 21.93
CA PHE A 151 3.13 1.94 20.92
C PHE A 151 2.66 0.60 21.53
N GLU A 152 1.97 0.63 22.67
CA GLU A 152 1.27 -0.55 23.19
C GLU A 152 0.04 -0.86 22.34
N LEU A 153 -0.25 -2.15 22.16
CA LEU A 153 -1.44 -2.59 21.45
C LEU A 153 -2.68 -2.27 22.31
N LYS A 154 -3.57 -1.39 21.84
CA LYS A 154 -4.80 -1.00 22.55
C LYS A 154 -5.96 -1.97 22.31
N GLY A 155 -6.07 -2.52 21.10
CA GLY A 155 -7.14 -3.43 20.70
C GLY A 155 -7.67 -3.11 19.30
N ASN A 156 -8.93 -3.46 19.06
CA ASN A 156 -9.63 -3.15 17.81
C ASN A 156 -10.06 -1.68 17.74
N TRP A 157 -10.10 -1.13 16.52
CA TRP A 157 -10.59 0.23 16.29
C TRP A 157 -12.10 0.27 16.09
N GLU A 158 -12.62 -0.60 15.23
CA GLU A 158 -14.04 -0.64 14.90
C GLU A 158 -14.90 -1.18 16.07
N ASN A 159 -16.17 -0.78 16.09
CA ASN A 159 -17.13 -1.32 17.05
C ASN A 159 -17.45 -2.79 16.75
N GLU A 160 -17.83 -3.57 17.77
CA GLU A 160 -17.83 -5.05 17.77
C GLU A 160 -18.64 -5.75 16.65
N CYS A 161 -19.57 -5.06 15.99
CA CYS A 161 -20.48 -5.66 15.00
C CYS A 161 -20.20 -5.28 13.53
N GLU A 162 -19.07 -4.62 13.23
CA GLU A 162 -18.90 -3.92 11.95
C GLU A 162 -17.63 -4.30 11.15
N ALA A 163 -17.05 -5.46 11.42
CA ALA A 163 -15.89 -5.95 10.68
C ALA A 163 -16.26 -6.39 9.25
N PRO A 164 -15.65 -5.81 8.19
CA PRO A 164 -15.84 -6.27 6.83
C PRO A 164 -15.27 -7.68 6.64
N PRO A 165 -15.70 -8.42 5.60
CA PRO A 165 -15.20 -9.77 5.35
C PRO A 165 -13.69 -9.86 5.14
N THR A 166 -13.06 -8.83 4.59
CA THR A 166 -11.59 -8.69 4.45
C THR A 166 -11.22 -7.20 4.50
N GLY A 167 -9.93 -6.89 4.69
CA GLY A 167 -9.39 -5.53 4.64
C GLY A 167 -8.02 -5.52 3.96
N HIS A 168 -7.51 -4.37 3.50
CA HIS A 168 -6.14 -4.27 3.00
C HIS A 168 -5.53 -2.89 3.25
N ASP A 169 -6.00 -1.87 2.54
CA ASP A 169 -5.50 -0.50 2.68
C ASP A 169 -6.58 0.41 3.25
N PHE A 170 -6.16 1.56 3.73
CA PHE A 170 -7.09 2.62 4.11
C PHE A 170 -6.44 3.99 4.01
N CYS A 171 -7.28 5.00 3.87
CA CYS A 171 -6.90 6.39 4.04
C CYS A 171 -8.05 7.12 4.72
N TYR A 172 -7.80 8.29 5.31
CA TYR A 172 -8.82 9.06 5.99
C TYR A 172 -8.68 10.55 5.66
N GLN A 173 -9.79 11.27 5.80
CA GLN A 173 -9.82 12.73 5.68
C GLN A 173 -10.54 13.31 6.89
N ALA A 174 -9.77 13.78 7.87
CA ALA A 174 -10.27 14.12 9.20
C ALA A 174 -11.27 15.29 9.19
N ARG A 175 -11.07 16.30 8.31
CA ARG A 175 -12.02 17.42 8.17
C ARG A 175 -13.40 16.99 7.70
N HIS A 176 -13.48 15.87 6.99
CA HIS A 176 -14.73 15.26 6.54
C HIS A 176 -15.22 14.13 7.46
N ASN A 177 -14.55 13.90 8.59
CA ASN A 177 -14.85 12.84 9.56
C ASN A 177 -15.02 11.45 8.91
N VAL A 178 -14.17 11.15 7.93
CA VAL A 178 -14.28 9.92 7.12
C VAL A 178 -12.99 9.12 7.13
N LEU A 179 -13.13 7.80 7.17
CA LEU A 179 -12.11 6.84 6.78
C LEU A 179 -12.66 5.97 5.64
N VAL A 180 -11.84 5.66 4.66
CA VAL A 180 -12.19 4.79 3.54
C VAL A 180 -11.19 3.65 3.50
N SER A 181 -11.66 2.40 3.43
CA SER A 181 -10.82 1.21 3.38
C SER A 181 -11.19 0.25 2.26
N SER A 182 -10.19 -0.42 1.72
CA SER A 182 -10.36 -1.45 0.70
C SER A 182 -10.49 -2.84 1.32
N ALA A 183 -11.23 -3.72 0.63
CA ALA A 183 -11.23 -5.15 0.90
C ALA A 183 -9.95 -5.80 0.37
N GLY A 184 -9.43 -6.79 1.10
CA GLY A 184 -8.25 -7.56 0.70
C GLY A 184 -8.55 -8.97 0.19
N VAL A 185 -7.49 -9.74 0.00
CA VAL A 185 -7.57 -11.19 -0.28
C VAL A 185 -7.81 -11.99 1.00
N VAL A 186 -8.33 -13.21 0.86
CA VAL A 186 -8.39 -14.20 1.95
C VAL A 186 -7.01 -14.89 2.10
N PRO A 187 -6.25 -14.65 3.19
CA PRO A 187 -4.86 -15.10 3.28
C PRO A 187 -4.64 -16.62 3.18
N ARG A 188 -5.52 -17.43 3.78
CA ARG A 188 -5.41 -18.90 3.79
C ARG A 188 -5.46 -19.52 2.38
N VAL A 189 -6.12 -18.84 1.45
CA VAL A 189 -6.23 -19.26 0.05
C VAL A 189 -5.13 -18.60 -0.77
N ALA A 190 -5.08 -17.25 -0.76
CA ALA A 190 -4.15 -16.47 -1.58
C ALA A 190 -2.67 -16.66 -1.19
N GLY A 191 -2.37 -17.04 0.05
CA GLY A 191 -1.01 -17.28 0.53
C GLY A 191 -0.29 -18.46 -0.16
N ARG A 192 -1.00 -19.26 -0.95
CA ARG A 192 -0.45 -20.35 -1.79
C ARG A 192 0.03 -19.85 -3.17
N GLY A 193 -0.16 -18.57 -3.47
CA GLY A 193 0.04 -17.99 -4.79
C GLY A 193 -1.28 -17.73 -5.51
N PHE A 194 -1.20 -16.92 -6.56
CA PHE A 194 -2.36 -16.65 -7.41
C PHE A 194 -2.78 -17.90 -8.18
N ASN A 195 -4.06 -18.26 -8.09
CA ASN A 195 -4.67 -19.31 -8.89
C ASN A 195 -5.86 -18.73 -9.68
N PRO A 196 -5.87 -18.83 -11.02
CA PRO A 196 -7.02 -18.41 -11.83
C PRO A 196 -8.35 -19.05 -11.42
N ASP A 197 -8.33 -20.28 -10.91
CA ASP A 197 -9.53 -20.98 -10.48
C ASP A 197 -10.18 -20.34 -9.25
N ASP A 198 -9.47 -19.48 -8.50
CA ASP A 198 -10.01 -18.80 -7.32
C ASP A 198 -10.79 -17.51 -7.67
N LEU A 199 -10.74 -17.08 -8.93
CA LEU A 199 -11.58 -16.00 -9.44
C LEU A 199 -13.07 -16.41 -9.28
N LYS A 200 -13.91 -15.44 -8.90
CA LYS A 200 -15.35 -15.66 -8.63
C LYS A 200 -15.70 -16.59 -7.45
N LYS A 201 -14.71 -17.13 -6.72
CA LYS A 201 -14.94 -17.91 -5.48
C LYS A 201 -15.02 -17.04 -4.22
N GLY A 202 -15.05 -15.72 -4.37
CA GLY A 202 -15.07 -14.78 -3.24
C GLY A 202 -13.74 -14.65 -2.49
N VAL A 203 -12.63 -15.15 -3.06
CA VAL A 203 -11.28 -15.06 -2.47
C VAL A 203 -10.71 -13.65 -2.56
N PHE A 204 -11.00 -12.96 -3.65
CA PHE A 204 -10.55 -11.59 -3.91
C PHE A 204 -11.61 -10.59 -3.45
N GLY A 205 -11.20 -9.67 -2.57
CA GLY A 205 -12.07 -8.60 -2.08
C GLY A 205 -12.63 -7.75 -3.22
N ARG A 206 -13.84 -7.23 -3.02
CA ARG A 206 -14.53 -6.37 -4.02
C ARG A 206 -15.11 -5.09 -3.46
N ARG A 207 -14.90 -4.84 -2.17
CA ARG A 207 -15.62 -3.78 -1.45
C ARG A 207 -14.72 -2.58 -1.17
N LEU A 208 -15.32 -1.40 -1.31
CA LEU A 208 -14.82 -0.16 -0.72
C LEU A 208 -15.73 0.20 0.44
N ASN A 209 -15.16 0.34 1.62
CA ASN A 209 -15.88 0.56 2.87
C ASN A 209 -15.67 2.02 3.30
N VAL A 210 -16.76 2.71 3.62
CA VAL A 210 -16.76 4.08 4.14
C VAL A 210 -17.16 4.06 5.59
N TRP A 211 -16.37 4.74 6.41
CA TRP A 211 -16.50 4.74 7.86
C TRP A 211 -16.66 6.17 8.38
N ASN A 212 -17.46 6.32 9.42
CA ASN A 212 -17.41 7.49 10.29
C ASN A 212 -16.17 7.38 11.19
N LEU A 213 -15.21 8.28 11.00
CA LEU A 213 -13.91 8.21 11.69
C LEU A 213 -14.05 8.37 13.21
N SER A 214 -14.90 9.28 13.67
CA SER A 214 -15.09 9.56 15.10
C SER A 214 -15.91 8.47 15.80
N CYS A 215 -16.99 8.02 15.17
CA CYS A 215 -17.88 6.98 15.71
C CYS A 215 -17.30 5.56 15.54
N ARG A 216 -16.26 5.41 14.71
CA ARG A 216 -15.60 4.13 14.38
C ARG A 216 -16.58 3.11 13.83
N SER A 217 -17.46 3.61 12.96
CA SER A 217 -18.56 2.81 12.42
C SER A 217 -18.64 2.84 10.90
N LEU A 218 -19.01 1.70 10.30
CA LEU A 218 -19.22 1.52 8.88
C LEU A 218 -20.54 2.18 8.46
N THR A 219 -20.47 3.12 7.52
CA THR A 219 -21.63 3.89 7.07
C THR A 219 -22.08 3.52 5.65
N GLN A 220 -21.15 3.17 4.76
CA GLN A 220 -21.47 2.73 3.40
C GLN A 220 -20.50 1.65 2.92
N CYS A 221 -20.96 0.81 2.00
CA CYS A 221 -20.16 -0.20 1.34
C CYS A 221 -20.50 -0.21 -0.14
N PHE A 222 -19.49 -0.08 -1.00
CA PHE A 222 -19.64 -0.17 -2.46
C PHE A 222 -19.06 -1.49 -2.95
N ASP A 223 -19.80 -2.18 -3.81
CA ASP A 223 -19.26 -3.31 -4.59
C ASP A 223 -18.64 -2.76 -5.88
N LEU A 224 -17.33 -2.92 -6.04
CA LEU A 224 -16.56 -2.47 -7.19
C LEU A 224 -16.46 -3.55 -8.30
N GLY A 225 -17.12 -4.69 -8.11
CA GLY A 225 -17.15 -5.81 -9.04
C GLY A 225 -16.34 -7.01 -8.57
N GLU A 226 -16.79 -8.20 -8.96
CA GLU A 226 -16.32 -9.50 -8.48
C GLU A 226 -14.82 -9.76 -8.62
N ASP A 227 -14.16 -9.15 -9.61
CA ASP A 227 -12.73 -9.29 -9.89
C ASP A 227 -11.98 -7.95 -9.73
N SER A 228 -12.44 -7.06 -8.84
CA SER A 228 -11.80 -5.76 -8.65
C SER A 228 -10.48 -5.85 -7.87
N LEU A 229 -10.49 -6.51 -6.71
CA LEU A 229 -9.38 -6.53 -5.76
C LEU A 229 -8.85 -5.11 -5.48
N PRO A 230 -9.61 -4.24 -4.80
CA PRO A 230 -9.17 -2.90 -4.46
C PRO A 230 -7.94 -2.97 -3.54
N GLN A 231 -6.84 -2.37 -3.96
CA GLN A 231 -5.57 -2.37 -3.22
C GLN A 231 -5.43 -1.05 -2.48
N THR A 232 -4.87 -0.04 -3.15
CA THR A 232 -4.47 1.22 -2.52
C THR A 232 -5.57 2.27 -2.57
N VAL A 233 -5.87 2.89 -1.42
CA VAL A 233 -6.83 3.98 -1.23
C VAL A 233 -6.07 5.26 -0.91
N ARG A 234 -6.30 6.35 -1.65
CA ARG A 234 -5.71 7.67 -1.36
C ARG A 234 -6.75 8.77 -1.48
N PHE A 235 -6.88 9.60 -0.45
CA PHE A 235 -7.51 10.91 -0.58
C PHE A 235 -6.59 11.88 -1.31
N LEU A 236 -7.18 12.94 -1.91
CA LEU A 236 -6.41 14.14 -2.23
C LEU A 236 -5.78 14.72 -0.95
N HIS A 237 -4.60 15.31 -1.07
CA HIS A 237 -3.84 15.89 0.04
C HIS A 237 -4.52 17.14 0.59
N ASN A 238 -5.21 17.91 -0.25
CA ASN A 238 -5.99 19.06 0.18
C ASN A 238 -7.05 18.62 1.22
N PRO A 239 -6.96 19.08 2.48
CA PRO A 239 -7.85 18.61 3.55
C PRO A 239 -9.31 19.03 3.36
N GLU A 240 -9.58 20.02 2.50
CA GLU A 240 -10.94 20.43 2.13
C GLU A 240 -11.54 19.55 1.02
N ALA A 241 -10.72 18.79 0.28
CA ALA A 241 -11.21 17.92 -0.77
C ALA A 241 -11.96 16.72 -0.17
N ALA A 242 -13.19 16.52 -0.63
CA ALA A 242 -14.05 15.42 -0.22
C ALA A 242 -14.02 14.29 -1.25
N GLU A 243 -12.82 13.93 -1.73
CA GLU A 243 -12.63 12.96 -2.80
C GLU A 243 -11.27 12.27 -2.74
N GLY A 244 -11.18 11.11 -3.38
CA GLY A 244 -9.97 10.31 -3.51
C GLY A 244 -10.13 9.20 -4.55
N TYR A 245 -9.13 8.32 -4.62
CA TYR A 245 -9.01 7.27 -5.62
C TYR A 245 -8.65 5.93 -4.99
N VAL A 246 -9.18 4.85 -5.58
CA VAL A 246 -8.81 3.47 -5.26
C VAL A 246 -8.45 2.71 -6.52
N GLY A 247 -7.30 2.02 -6.49
CA GLY A 247 -6.83 1.17 -7.58
C GLY A 247 -7.28 -0.27 -7.37
N CYS A 248 -7.84 -0.88 -8.41
CA CYS A 248 -8.31 -2.26 -8.41
C CYS A 248 -7.31 -3.14 -9.18
N ALA A 249 -6.61 -4.01 -8.46
CA ALA A 249 -5.50 -4.78 -9.01
C ALA A 249 -5.94 -5.60 -10.22
N LEU A 250 -6.90 -6.50 -10.06
CA LEU A 250 -7.24 -7.49 -11.10
C LEU A 250 -8.06 -6.92 -12.26
N SER A 251 -8.92 -5.93 -12.00
CA SER A 251 -9.79 -5.36 -13.04
C SER A 251 -9.12 -4.24 -13.84
N GLY A 252 -7.96 -3.74 -13.39
CA GLY A 252 -7.30 -2.58 -13.99
C GLY A 252 -8.09 -1.27 -13.89
N ALA A 253 -9.14 -1.24 -13.09
CA ALA A 253 -9.94 -0.04 -12.88
C ALA A 253 -9.31 0.85 -11.80
N ILE A 254 -9.50 2.16 -11.94
CA ILE A 254 -9.35 3.10 -10.84
C ILE A 254 -10.70 3.78 -10.66
N PHE A 255 -11.21 3.73 -9.44
CA PHE A 255 -12.43 4.40 -9.05
C PHE A 255 -12.10 5.68 -8.30
N ARG A 256 -12.84 6.74 -8.59
CA ARG A 256 -12.90 7.94 -7.77
C ARG A 256 -14.03 7.76 -6.76
N PHE A 257 -13.75 7.97 -5.49
CA PHE A 257 -14.77 8.09 -4.46
C PHE A 257 -14.89 9.56 -4.05
N TYR A 258 -16.10 10.07 -3.90
CA TYR A 258 -16.34 11.49 -3.62
C TYR A 258 -17.63 11.70 -2.85
N LYS A 259 -17.73 12.82 -2.13
CA LYS A 259 -18.96 13.22 -1.43
C LYS A 259 -19.92 13.89 -2.42
N SER A 260 -21.10 13.29 -2.61
CA SER A 260 -22.14 13.81 -3.51
C SER A 260 -22.86 15.01 -2.89
N CYS A 261 -23.14 16.02 -3.72
CA CYS A 261 -23.86 17.23 -3.33
C CYS A 261 -25.34 16.98 -2.98
N GLU A 262 -25.95 15.92 -3.50
CA GLU A 262 -27.40 15.72 -3.42
C GLU A 262 -27.87 15.06 -2.12
N ALA A 263 -27.02 14.26 -1.47
CA ALA A 263 -27.42 13.43 -0.33
C ALA A 263 -26.45 13.48 0.87
N ASN A 264 -25.38 14.31 0.81
CA ASN A 264 -24.29 14.31 1.80
C ASN A 264 -23.65 12.91 2.01
N ASN A 265 -23.87 11.98 1.07
CA ASN A 265 -23.36 10.62 1.05
C ASN A 265 -22.17 10.51 0.09
N TRP A 266 -21.36 9.47 0.28
CA TRP A 266 -20.30 9.13 -0.66
C TRP A 266 -20.89 8.44 -1.89
N ALA A 267 -20.20 8.61 -3.01
CA ALA A 267 -20.45 7.94 -4.28
C ALA A 267 -19.12 7.46 -4.88
N VAL A 268 -19.20 6.51 -5.81
CA VAL A 268 -18.05 5.99 -6.55
C VAL A 268 -18.32 6.04 -8.05
N GLU A 269 -17.30 6.39 -8.83
CA GLU A 269 -17.35 6.35 -10.28
C GLU A 269 -16.04 5.77 -10.84
N GLU A 270 -16.13 4.99 -11.91
CA GLU A 270 -14.95 4.53 -12.63
C GLU A 270 -14.40 5.67 -13.50
N VAL A 271 -13.12 5.98 -13.30
CA VAL A 271 -12.47 7.11 -13.97
C VAL A 271 -11.33 6.69 -14.90
N ILE A 272 -10.68 5.55 -14.65
CA ILE A 272 -9.61 5.00 -15.48
C ILE A 272 -9.83 3.50 -15.64
N ARG A 273 -9.58 2.98 -16.84
CA ARG A 273 -9.52 1.55 -17.17
C ARG A 273 -8.22 1.25 -17.90
N ILE A 274 -7.39 0.40 -17.33
CA ILE A 274 -6.23 -0.19 -18.02
C ILE A 274 -6.66 -1.55 -18.58
N PRO A 275 -6.74 -1.73 -19.91
CA PRO A 275 -7.24 -2.96 -20.51
C PRO A 275 -6.27 -4.13 -20.32
N ALA A 276 -6.84 -5.32 -20.11
CA ALA A 276 -6.09 -6.57 -20.17
C ALA A 276 -5.53 -6.82 -21.58
N LYS A 277 -4.45 -7.58 -21.67
CA LYS A 277 -3.78 -7.92 -22.95
C LYS A 277 -3.99 -9.40 -23.27
N ASP A 278 -4.28 -9.72 -24.53
CA ASP A 278 -4.30 -11.13 -24.95
C ASP A 278 -2.86 -11.60 -25.12
N VAL A 279 -2.51 -12.72 -24.49
CA VAL A 279 -1.11 -13.18 -24.40
C VAL A 279 -0.99 -14.69 -24.58
N SER A 280 0.20 -15.14 -25.00
CA SER A 280 0.63 -16.54 -24.93
C SER A 280 1.90 -16.68 -24.10
N GLY A 281 2.14 -17.86 -23.52
CA GLY A 281 3.28 -18.10 -22.62
C GLY A 281 3.04 -17.60 -21.18
N TRP A 282 1.76 -17.40 -20.81
CA TRP A 282 1.32 -16.97 -19.48
C TRP A 282 0.27 -17.94 -18.92
N ILE A 283 0.05 -17.92 -17.60
CA ILE A 283 -0.90 -18.82 -16.90
C ILE A 283 -2.37 -18.61 -17.32
N MET A 284 -2.70 -17.47 -17.93
CA MET A 284 -4.03 -17.14 -18.46
C MET A 284 -3.92 -16.59 -19.88
N PRO A 285 -4.94 -16.76 -20.74
CA PRO A 285 -4.95 -16.21 -22.11
C PRO A 285 -5.08 -14.68 -22.12
N LYS A 286 -5.62 -14.09 -21.06
CA LYS A 286 -5.69 -12.65 -20.84
C LYS A 286 -4.86 -12.29 -19.62
N MET A 287 -3.84 -11.46 -19.81
CA MET A 287 -3.08 -10.86 -18.73
C MET A 287 -3.83 -9.62 -18.24
N PRO A 288 -4.34 -9.61 -17.00
CA PRO A 288 -4.97 -8.43 -16.46
C PRO A 288 -3.92 -7.33 -16.26
N ALA A 289 -4.38 -6.08 -16.21
CA ALA A 289 -3.62 -5.09 -15.48
C ALA A 289 -3.42 -5.57 -14.04
N PHE A 290 -2.39 -5.11 -13.36
CA PHE A 290 -2.21 -5.39 -11.95
C PHE A 290 -1.78 -4.12 -11.26
N ILE A 291 -2.75 -3.29 -10.92
CA ILE A 291 -2.50 -2.03 -10.21
C ILE A 291 -2.06 -2.39 -8.78
N ALA A 292 -0.74 -2.40 -8.58
CA ALA A 292 -0.14 -2.78 -7.30
C ALA A 292 -0.15 -1.64 -6.30
N ASP A 293 -0.02 -0.39 -6.78
CA ASP A 293 -0.04 0.79 -5.93
C ASP A 293 -0.43 2.05 -6.72
N LEU A 294 -0.89 3.07 -5.99
CA LEU A 294 -1.07 4.42 -6.52
C LEU A 294 -0.65 5.49 -5.50
N VAL A 295 -0.14 6.62 -6.00
CA VAL A 295 0.21 7.78 -5.18
C VAL A 295 -0.22 9.07 -5.87
N ILE A 296 -0.55 10.08 -5.09
CA ILE A 296 -0.98 11.39 -5.57
C ILE A 296 0.11 12.41 -5.25
N SER A 297 0.44 13.29 -6.19
CA SER A 297 1.42 14.36 -5.97
C SER A 297 0.93 15.33 -4.88
N GLN A 298 1.84 15.91 -4.11
CA GLN A 298 1.49 16.79 -2.97
C GLN A 298 0.63 18.02 -3.35
N ASP A 299 0.66 18.43 -4.62
CA ASP A 299 -0.15 19.51 -5.18
C ASP A 299 -1.50 19.05 -5.77
N ASP A 300 -1.86 17.77 -5.58
CA ASP A 300 -3.08 17.13 -6.09
C ASP A 300 -3.25 17.16 -7.61
N ARG A 301 -2.17 17.40 -8.36
CA ARG A 301 -2.21 17.52 -9.83
C ARG A 301 -1.97 16.23 -10.58
N PHE A 302 -1.31 15.25 -9.97
CA PHE A 302 -0.96 14.02 -10.65
C PHE A 302 -1.26 12.78 -9.80
N LEU A 303 -1.84 11.78 -10.46
CA LEU A 303 -1.98 10.43 -9.95
C LEU A 303 -0.94 9.55 -10.65
N TYR A 304 -0.07 8.91 -9.88
CA TYR A 304 0.89 7.92 -10.36
C TYR A 304 0.39 6.53 -10.03
N VAL A 305 0.50 5.61 -10.99
CA VAL A 305 -0.04 4.25 -10.90
C VAL A 305 1.06 3.25 -11.26
N CYS A 306 1.29 2.28 -10.38
CA CYS A 306 2.18 1.16 -10.63
C CYS A 306 1.38 -0.01 -11.21
N ASN A 307 1.59 -0.32 -12.49
CA ASN A 307 0.93 -1.44 -13.17
C ASN A 307 1.92 -2.61 -13.31
N TRP A 308 1.89 -3.50 -12.34
CA TRP A 308 2.97 -4.44 -12.05
C TRP A 308 3.14 -5.53 -13.10
N LEU A 309 2.05 -6.15 -13.57
CA LEU A 309 2.14 -7.23 -14.56
C LEU A 309 2.57 -6.73 -15.94
N HIS A 310 2.04 -5.58 -16.38
CA HIS A 310 2.49 -4.96 -17.63
C HIS A 310 3.86 -4.27 -17.48
N GLY A 311 4.30 -3.98 -16.25
CA GLY A 311 5.61 -3.39 -15.99
C GLY A 311 5.69 -1.93 -16.37
N ASP A 312 4.65 -1.15 -16.14
CA ASP A 312 4.67 0.28 -16.43
C ASP A 312 4.22 1.15 -15.27
N ILE A 313 4.83 2.33 -15.17
CA ILE A 313 4.43 3.41 -14.29
C ILE A 313 3.72 4.44 -15.15
N ARG A 314 2.49 4.77 -14.77
CA ARG A 314 1.65 5.74 -15.47
C ARG A 314 1.47 6.99 -14.63
N GLN A 315 1.46 8.15 -15.29
CA GLN A 315 1.16 9.44 -14.70
C GLN A 315 -0.10 9.98 -15.36
N TYR A 316 -1.13 10.21 -14.55
CA TYR A 316 -2.39 10.83 -14.95
C TYR A 316 -2.48 12.23 -14.38
N GLU A 317 -2.85 13.20 -15.22
CA GLU A 317 -3.20 14.54 -14.77
C GLU A 317 -4.59 14.53 -14.14
N LEU A 318 -4.69 15.12 -12.96
CA LEU A 318 -5.93 15.35 -12.22
C LEU A 318 -6.34 16.81 -12.42
N SER A 319 -7.54 17.03 -12.95
CA SER A 319 -8.13 18.35 -13.06
C SER A 319 -9.56 18.31 -12.52
N ARG A 320 -10.00 19.40 -11.89
CA ARG A 320 -11.38 19.51 -11.38
C ARG A 320 -12.37 19.23 -12.50
N ASN A 321 -13.35 18.38 -12.21
CA ASN A 321 -14.48 18.04 -13.08
C ASN A 321 -14.13 17.37 -14.42
N CYS A 322 -12.92 16.83 -14.58
CA CYS A 322 -12.59 16.01 -15.75
C CYS A 322 -12.09 14.63 -15.33
N LYS A 323 -12.30 13.64 -16.20
CA LYS A 323 -11.69 12.33 -16.01
C LYS A 323 -10.16 12.47 -16.07
N PRO A 324 -9.40 11.74 -15.23
CA PRO A 324 -7.94 11.75 -15.26
C PRO A 324 -7.41 11.41 -16.65
N ARG A 325 -6.39 12.15 -17.10
CA ARG A 325 -5.83 12.01 -18.45
C ARG A 325 -4.40 11.49 -18.37
N LEU A 326 -4.08 10.43 -19.10
CA LEU A 326 -2.71 9.91 -19.18
C LEU A 326 -1.79 10.97 -19.81
N VAL A 327 -0.73 11.36 -19.10
CA VAL A 327 0.25 12.37 -19.53
C VAL A 327 1.69 11.86 -19.53
N GLY A 328 1.95 10.71 -18.91
CA GLY A 328 3.27 10.08 -18.90
C GLY A 328 3.17 8.58 -18.69
N GLN A 329 4.08 7.83 -19.28
CA GLN A 329 4.17 6.38 -19.15
C GLN A 329 5.62 5.94 -19.34
N VAL A 330 6.13 5.11 -18.43
CA VAL A 330 7.48 4.53 -18.52
C VAL A 330 7.39 3.04 -18.21
N PHE A 331 8.04 2.22 -19.04
CA PHE A 331 8.13 0.77 -18.84
C PHE A 331 9.39 0.41 -18.05
N VAL A 332 9.22 -0.33 -16.96
CA VAL A 332 10.27 -0.81 -16.07
C VAL A 332 9.90 -2.22 -15.59
N GLY A 333 10.52 -3.25 -16.19
CA GLY A 333 10.21 -4.64 -15.87
C GLY A 333 8.88 -5.11 -16.44
N GLY A 334 8.17 -5.96 -15.69
CA GLY A 334 6.91 -6.58 -16.10
C GLY A 334 7.06 -7.73 -17.10
N SER A 335 5.93 -8.36 -17.39
CA SER A 335 5.89 -9.60 -18.18
C SER A 335 5.80 -9.34 -19.69
N ILE A 336 5.40 -8.14 -20.12
CA ILE A 336 5.14 -7.86 -21.55
C ILE A 336 6.33 -7.27 -22.29
N LEU A 337 7.52 -7.22 -21.68
CA LEU A 337 8.73 -6.74 -22.35
C LEU A 337 9.06 -7.59 -23.59
N ARG A 338 9.57 -6.94 -24.63
CA ARG A 338 10.03 -7.61 -25.85
C ARG A 338 11.16 -8.59 -25.53
N GLY A 339 11.10 -9.77 -26.13
CA GLY A 339 12.08 -10.85 -25.93
C GLY A 339 11.91 -11.62 -24.62
N GLY A 340 10.88 -11.31 -23.82
CA GLY A 340 10.50 -12.09 -22.65
C GLY A 340 9.77 -13.39 -23.00
N PRO A 341 9.41 -14.20 -21.97
CA PRO A 341 8.70 -15.48 -22.16
C PRO A 341 7.23 -15.32 -22.57
N VAL A 342 6.65 -14.12 -22.42
CA VAL A 342 5.27 -13.82 -22.78
C VAL A 342 5.24 -13.06 -24.12
N THR A 343 4.41 -13.56 -25.04
CA THR A 343 4.10 -12.87 -26.30
C THR A 343 2.76 -12.17 -26.18
N VAL A 344 2.71 -10.89 -26.53
CA VAL A 344 1.44 -10.13 -26.59
C VAL A 344 0.80 -10.33 -27.96
N CYS A 345 -0.35 -11.02 -27.98
CA CYS A 345 -1.10 -11.32 -29.18
C CYS A 345 -2.02 -10.17 -29.61
N ARG A 346 -2.59 -9.45 -28.63
CA ARG A 346 -3.42 -8.26 -28.86
C ARG A 346 -3.25 -7.26 -27.72
N ASP A 347 -3.05 -6.00 -28.10
CA ASP A 347 -2.95 -4.86 -27.21
C ASP A 347 -3.75 -3.69 -27.79
N GLU A 348 -4.62 -3.08 -26.99
CA GLU A 348 -5.43 -1.93 -27.40
C GLU A 348 -4.67 -0.60 -27.25
N GLU A 349 -3.61 -0.58 -26.44
CA GLU A 349 -2.85 0.64 -26.11
C GLU A 349 -1.54 0.74 -26.88
N LEU A 350 -0.82 -0.39 -27.04
CA LEU A 350 0.50 -0.42 -27.65
C LEU A 350 0.48 -1.09 -29.03
N LYS A 351 1.29 -0.56 -29.96
CA LYS A 351 1.48 -1.17 -31.28
C LYS A 351 2.42 -2.37 -31.27
N CYS A 352 3.31 -2.45 -30.27
CA CYS A 352 4.29 -3.51 -30.11
C CYS A 352 4.74 -3.60 -28.64
N GLN A 353 5.28 -4.75 -28.25
CA GLN A 353 5.84 -4.94 -26.91
C GLN A 353 6.98 -3.93 -26.63
N PRO A 354 7.01 -3.32 -25.42
CA PRO A 354 8.01 -2.33 -25.02
C PRO A 354 9.40 -2.95 -24.89
N GLU A 355 10.43 -2.15 -25.18
CA GLU A 355 11.83 -2.57 -24.99
C GLU A 355 12.18 -2.61 -23.49
N PRO A 356 13.03 -3.55 -23.06
CA PRO A 356 13.55 -3.56 -21.69
C PRO A 356 14.29 -2.27 -21.34
N LEU A 357 13.95 -1.65 -20.22
CA LEU A 357 14.73 -0.53 -19.68
C LEU A 357 16.04 -1.05 -19.07
N VAL A 358 17.18 -0.67 -19.65
CA VAL A 358 18.51 -0.96 -19.12
C VAL A 358 19.06 0.27 -18.42
N VAL A 359 19.10 0.26 -17.09
CA VAL A 359 19.76 1.31 -16.31
C VAL A 359 21.27 1.09 -16.36
N LYS A 360 21.99 1.98 -17.05
CA LYS A 360 23.46 1.97 -17.03
C LYS A 360 23.95 2.41 -15.66
N VAL A 361 24.46 1.49 -14.85
CA VAL A 361 25.15 1.83 -13.61
C VAL A 361 26.51 2.41 -13.99
N SER A 362 26.64 3.74 -13.96
CA SER A 362 27.94 4.39 -14.07
C SER A 362 28.67 4.27 -12.73
N GLY A 363 29.61 3.33 -12.63
CA GLY A 363 30.55 3.27 -11.49
C GLY A 363 30.55 1.96 -10.71
N ALA A 364 30.90 0.86 -11.36
CA ALA A 364 31.68 -0.20 -10.73
C ALA A 364 32.77 -0.57 -11.74
N GLY A 365 33.98 -0.04 -11.53
CA GLY A 365 35.16 -0.60 -12.19
C GLY A 365 35.28 -2.08 -11.83
N PRO A 366 35.82 -2.93 -12.71
CA PRO A 366 35.97 -4.35 -12.42
C PRO A 366 36.79 -4.50 -11.13
N ALA A 367 36.24 -5.20 -10.15
CA ALA A 367 37.03 -5.69 -9.03
C ALA A 367 38.05 -6.68 -9.61
N ALA A 368 39.34 -6.34 -9.46
CA ALA A 368 40.47 -7.18 -9.81
C ALA A 368 40.65 -8.30 -8.76
#